data_AF-X7ZM93-F1
#
_entry.id   AF-X7ZM93-F1
#
_cell.length_a   1.000
_cell.length_b   1.000
_cell.length_c   1.000
_cell.angle_alpha   90.00
_cell.angle_beta   90.00
_cell.angle_gamma   90.00
#
_symmetry.space_group_name_H-M   'P 1'
#
loop_
_entity.id
_entity.type
_entity.pdbx_description
1 polymer ?
#
loop_
_entity_poly.entity_id
_entity_poly.type
_entity_poly.pdbx_seq_one_letter_code
_entity_poly.pdbx_strand_id
1 'polypeptide(L)' 'MDRRDTTYLYRDGSDFVFMDSEDYEQHHLPESLVGDAAKFLLEGMPVQVAFHNGTRCTLSCR' A
#
# COMPACT_ATOMS: atom_id res chain seq x y z
N MET A 1 0.55 -13.00 -9.14
CA MET A 1 0.24 -12.18 -7.95
C MET A 1 1.59 -11.87 -7.36
N ASP A 2 2.08 -10.65 -7.55
CA ASP A 2 3.30 -10.16 -6.92
C ASP A 2 2.89 -9.53 -5.60
N ARG A 3 3.53 -9.87 -4.49
CA ARG A 3 3.24 -9.31 -3.16
C ARG A 3 4.50 -8.67 -2.66
N ARG A 4 4.43 -7.37 -2.37
CA ARG A 4 5.54 -6.61 -1.83
C ARG A 4 5.25 -6.19 -0.42
N ASP A 5 6.26 -6.32 0.42
CA ASP A 5 6.23 -5.85 1.79
C ASP A 5 6.63 -4.37 1.81
N THR A 6 5.66 -3.55 2.19
CA THR A 6 5.80 -2.09 2.21
C THR A 6 5.47 -1.57 3.60
N THR A 7 5.93 -0.38 3.94
CA THR A 7 5.60 0.28 5.21
C THR A 7 4.83 1.55 4.91
N TYR A 8 3.68 1.73 5.55
CA TYR A 8 2.93 2.97 5.42
C TYR A 8 3.63 4.09 6.20
N LEU A 9 3.97 5.17 5.49
CA LEU A 9 4.65 6.34 6.06
C LEU A 9 3.64 7.38 6.53
N TYR A 10 2.96 8.04 5.59
CA TYR A 10 2.00 9.10 5.85
C TYR A 10 1.02 9.23 4.68
N ARG A 11 -0.07 9.98 4.91
CA ARG A 11 -1.08 10.30 3.90
C ARG A 11 -0.79 11.69 3.35
N ASP A 12 -0.65 11.78 2.03
CA ASP A 12 -0.53 13.04 1.30
C ASP A 12 -1.89 13.36 0.64
N GLY A 13 -2.71 14.15 1.34
CA GLY A 13 -4.05 14.52 0.85
C GLY A 13 -4.98 13.32 0.64
N SER A 14 -5.17 12.89 -0.61
CA SER A 14 -5.98 11.73 -1.01
C SER A 14 -5.18 10.45 -1.19
N ASP A 15 -3.86 10.53 -1.19
CA ASP A 15 -2.95 9.47 -1.58
C ASP A 15 -2.17 8.98 -0.36
N PHE A 16 -1.86 7.68 -0.35
CA PHE A 16 -1.14 7.03 0.73
C PHE A 16 0.28 6.74 0.25
N VAL A 17 1.26 7.16 1.05
CA VAL A 17 2.68 6.95 0.75
C VAL A 17 3.15 5.69 1.48
N PHE A 18 3.62 4.73 0.69
CA PHE A 18 4.21 3.49 1.18
C PHE A 18 5.66 3.42 0.74
N MET A 19 6.52 2.88 1.59
CA MET A 19 7.91 2.62 1.28
C MET A 19 8.13 1.13 1.13
N ASP A 20 8.67 0.70 -0.02
CA ASP A 20 9.07 -0.67 -0.24
C ASP A 20 10.25 -1.05 0.67
N SER A 21 10.18 -2.21 1.30
CA SER A 21 11.22 -2.65 2.25
C SER A 21 12.45 -3.29 1.60
N GLU A 22 12.37 -3.67 0.32
CA GLU A 22 13.51 -4.22 -0.42
C GLU A 22 14.36 -3.10 -1.04
N ASP A 23 13.72 -2.19 -1.79
CA ASP A 23 14.45 -1.16 -2.56
C ASP A 23 14.37 0.25 -1.94
N TYR A 24 13.58 0.43 -0.87
CA TYR A 24 13.31 1.75 -0.26
C TYR A 24 12.64 2.74 -1.23
N GLU A 25 12.02 2.23 -2.30
CA GLU A 25 11.25 3.05 -3.25
C GLU A 25 9.93 3.51 -2.60
N GLN A 26 9.56 4.76 -2.84
CA GLN A 26 8.30 5.33 -2.35
C GLN A 26 7.21 5.19 -3.41
N HIS A 27 6.12 4.55 -3.04
CA HIS A 27 4.94 4.36 -3.87
C HIS A 27 3.77 5.17 -3.33
N HIS A 28 3.14 5.94 -4.21
CA HIS A 28 1.91 6.67 -3.93
C HIS A 28 0.73 5.84 -4.44
N LEU A 29 -0.13 5.39 -3.52
CA LEU A 29 -1.35 4.67 -3.91
C LEU A 29 -2.57 5.52 -3.54
N PRO A 30 -3.49 5.76 -4.49
CA PRO A 30 -4.71 6.50 -4.21
C PRO A 30 -5.62 5.67 -3.30
N GLU A 31 -6.42 6.36 -2.47
CA GLU A 31 -7.40 5.72 -1.58
C GLU A 31 -8.33 4.74 -2.34
N SER A 32 -8.64 5.04 -3.60
CA SER A 32 -9.45 4.17 -4.48
C SER A 32 -8.82 2.79 -4.74
N LEU A 33 -7.49 2.68 -4.71
CA LEU A 33 -6.77 1.42 -4.91
C LEU A 33 -6.60 0.65 -3.60
N VAL A 34 -6.40 1.38 -2.51
CA VAL A 34 -6.28 0.82 -1.16
C VAL A 34 -7.64 0.29 -0.67
N GLY A 35 -8.72 0.96 -1.06
CA GLY A 35 -10.09 0.59 -0.73
C GLY A 35 -10.36 0.68 0.78
N ASP A 36 -11.16 -0.25 1.30
CA ASP A 36 -11.58 -0.22 2.70
C ASP A 36 -10.42 -0.43 3.69
N ALA A 37 -9.30 -1.00 3.23
CA ALA A 37 -8.09 -1.16 4.04
C ALA A 37 -7.49 0.18 4.46
N ALA A 38 -7.76 1.28 3.75
CA ALA A 38 -7.30 2.62 4.08
C ALA A 38 -7.75 3.09 5.47
N LYS A 39 -8.90 2.61 5.94
CA LYS A 39 -9.45 2.94 7.26
C LYS A 39 -8.68 2.29 8.42
N PHE A 40 -7.88 1.28 8.12
CA PHE A 40 -7.13 0.50 9.10
C PHE A 40 -5.61 0.76 9.01
N LEU A 41 -5.18 1.65 8.11
CA LEU A 41 -3.77 2.02 7.98
C LEU A 41 -3.37 3.00 9.09
N LEU A 42 -2.44 2.57 9.93
CA LEU A 42 -1.80 3.40 10.95
C LEU A 42 -0.34 3.66 10.54
N GLU A 43 0.12 4.90 10.77
CA GLU A 43 1.49 5.31 10.48
C GLU A 43 2.53 4.35 11.10
N GLY A 44 3.51 3.95 10.29
CA GLY A 44 4.54 2.98 10.70
C GLY A 44 4.10 1.52 10.68
N MET A 45 2.88 1.18 10.24
CA MET A 45 2.48 -0.21 10.09
C MET A 45 3.09 -0.85 8.83
N PRO A 46 3.64 -2.08 8.95
CA PRO A 46 4.01 -2.88 7.80
C PRO A 46 2.74 -3.41 7.11
N VAL A 47 2.67 -3.26 5.80
CA VAL A 47 1.54 -3.67 4.96
C VAL A 47 2.00 -4.34 3.68
N GLN A 48 1.28 -5.37 3.28
CA GLN A 48 1.60 -6.11 2.08
C GLN A 48 0.71 -5.67 0.91
N VAL A 49 1.33 -5.13 -0.13
CA VAL A 49 0.63 -4.70 -1.35
C VAL A 49 0.74 -5.81 -2.38
N ALA A 50 -0.42 -6.31 -2.84
CA ALA A 50 -0.48 -7.32 -3.89
C ALA A 50 -0.75 -6.67 -5.26
N PHE A 51 0.25 -6.73 -6.14
CA PHE A 51 0.15 -6.31 -7.54
C PHE A 51 -0.30 -7.50 -8.41
N HIS A 52 -1.39 -7.31 -9.17
CA HIS A 52 -1.84 -8.29 -10.16
C HIS A 52 -1.57 -7.76 -11.57
N ASN A 53 -0.84 -8.55 -12.37
CA ASN A 53 -0.32 -8.17 -13.68
C ASN A 53 -1.42 -8.17 -14.76
N GLY A 54 -2.38 -7.23 -14.65
CA GLY A 54 -3.36 -6.93 -15.70
C GLY A 54 -4.73 -6.38 -15.24
N THR A 55 -5.21 -6.66 -14.02
CA THR A 55 -6.50 -6.12 -13.54
C THR A 55 -6.65 -6.32 -12.02
N ARG A 56 -6.88 -5.23 -11.28
CA ARG A 56 -7.30 -5.16 -9.86
C ARG A 56 -6.25 -5.55 -8.81
N CYS A 57 -5.75 -4.54 -8.10
CA CYS A 57 -4.99 -4.69 -6.86
C CYS A 57 -5.96 -4.97 -5.71
N THR A 58 -5.65 -5.94 -4.84
CA THR A 58 -6.45 -6.22 -3.63
C THR A 58 -5.51 -6.12 -2.43
N LEU A 59 -5.75 -5.15 -1.54
CA LEU A 59 -4.95 -5.01 -0.32
C LEU A 59 -5.33 -6.11 0.68
N SER A 60 -4.34 -6.83 1.19
CA SER A 60 -4.51 -7.95 2.12
C SER A 60 -3.82 -7.62 3.43
N CYS A 61 -4.53 -7.01 4.39
CA CYS A 61 -4.06 -6.80 5.76
C CYS A 61 -4.19 -8.12 6.53
N ARG A 62 -3.09 -8.68 7.03
CA ARG A 62 -3.08 -9.81 7.98
C ARG A 62 -2.73 -9.30 9.36
#